data_AF-X1BT88-F1
#
_entry.id   AF-X1BT88-F1
#
_cell.length_a   1.000
_cell.length_b   1.000
_cell.length_c   1.000
_cell.angle_alpha   90.00
_cell.angle_beta   90.00
_cell.angle_gamma   90.00
#
_symmetry.space_group_name_H-M   'P 1'
#
loop_
_entity.id
_entity.type
_entity.pdbx_description
1 polymer ?
#
loop_
_entity_poly.entity_id
_entity_poly.type
_entity_poly.pdbx_seq_one_letter_code
_entity_poly.pdbx_strand_id
1 'polypeptide(L)'
;QKDNSKEIKSREIPKVISKPEPEQVKDAASLDEVSESVSTLNKDLKQSLLELKIKKANISKMSIDFDMKELMGEITPIELQEKKDKLNAIIQKIDDEIKELEKLLSD
;
A
#
# COMPACT_ATOMS: atom_id res chain seq x y z
N GLN A 1 -22.22 -31.45 29.24
CA GLN A 1 -21.13 -30.55 28.78
C GLN A 1 -19.85 -31.05 29.44
N LYS A 2 -18.81 -31.55 28.76
CA LYS A 2 -18.34 -31.34 27.39
C LYS A 2 -17.73 -32.66 26.87
N ASP A 3 -18.18 -33.11 25.72
CA ASP A 3 -17.46 -34.04 24.85
C ASP A 3 -16.12 -33.43 24.45
N ASN A 4 -15.03 -34.18 24.65
CA ASN A 4 -13.69 -33.77 24.25
C ASN A 4 -13.16 -34.78 23.23
N SER A 5 -13.72 -34.73 22.03
CA SER A 5 -13.22 -35.43 20.84
C SER A 5 -12.42 -34.44 19.99
N LYS A 6 -11.09 -34.57 20.01
CA LYS A 6 -10.18 -34.02 18.98
C LYS A 6 -9.25 -35.15 18.58
N GLU A 7 -9.61 -35.86 17.53
CA GLU A 7 -9.26 -35.60 16.12
C GLU A 7 -7.84 -36.07 15.83
N ILE A 8 -7.82 -37.22 15.17
CA ILE A 8 -6.69 -37.99 14.68
C ILE A 8 -6.35 -37.41 13.31
N LYS A 9 -5.10 -37.01 13.06
CA LYS A 9 -4.66 -36.68 11.69
C LYS A 9 -3.34 -37.37 11.37
N SER A 10 -3.46 -38.62 10.93
CA SER A 10 -2.43 -39.33 10.19
C SER A 10 -2.57 -39.02 8.70
N ARG A 11 -1.50 -38.56 8.06
CA ARG A 11 -1.28 -38.71 6.61
C ARG A 11 0.22 -38.60 6.27
N GLU A 12 0.89 -39.72 6.50
CA GLU A 12 1.70 -40.47 5.52
C GLU A 12 1.18 -40.32 4.06
N ILE A 13 1.91 -40.29 2.92
CA ILE A 13 3.27 -40.69 2.51
C ILE A 13 3.65 -39.93 1.15
N PRO A 14 4.58 -40.33 0.24
CA PRO A 14 5.70 -39.47 -0.20
C PRO A 14 5.93 -39.34 -1.75
N LYS A 15 7.04 -38.69 -2.12
CA LYS A 15 7.99 -39.03 -3.21
C LYS A 15 7.59 -38.78 -4.69
N VAL A 16 8.66 -38.43 -5.41
CA VAL A 16 9.08 -38.69 -6.81
C VAL A 16 8.83 -37.67 -7.93
N ILE A 17 9.93 -37.44 -8.69
CA ILE A 17 10.05 -37.24 -10.15
C ILE A 17 9.69 -35.83 -10.65
N SER A 18 10.47 -35.11 -11.46
CA SER A 18 11.77 -35.33 -12.10
C SER A 18 12.17 -34.02 -12.80
N LYS A 19 13.46 -33.69 -12.73
CA LYS A 19 14.13 -32.75 -13.64
C LYS A 19 14.02 -33.28 -15.09
N PRO A 20 13.83 -32.41 -16.07
CA PRO A 20 14.82 -32.38 -17.15
C PRO A 20 15.31 -30.96 -17.43
N GLU A 21 16.59 -30.91 -17.73
CA GLU A 21 17.40 -29.79 -18.22
C GLU A 21 17.22 -29.65 -19.76
N PRO A 22 17.92 -28.72 -20.44
CA PRO A 22 17.29 -27.65 -21.20
C PRO A 22 17.46 -27.84 -22.72
N GLU A 23 16.41 -27.57 -23.51
CA GLU A 23 16.59 -27.43 -24.96
C GLU A 23 16.02 -26.11 -25.47
N GLN A 24 16.91 -25.40 -26.14
CA GLN A 24 16.80 -24.15 -26.85
C GLN A 24 15.72 -24.25 -27.93
N VAL A 25 14.96 -23.18 -28.17
CA VAL A 25 14.91 -22.51 -29.49
C VAL A 25 14.05 -21.23 -29.45
N LYS A 26 14.69 -20.14 -29.88
CA LYS A 26 14.18 -19.07 -30.76
C LYS A 26 12.70 -18.68 -30.61
N ASP A 27 12.46 -17.53 -29.98
CA ASP A 27 11.33 -16.67 -30.36
C ASP A 27 11.81 -15.23 -30.56
N ALA A 28 11.86 -14.85 -31.83
CA ALA A 28 11.87 -13.46 -32.27
C ALA A 28 10.43 -12.95 -32.21
N ALA A 29 9.92 -12.65 -31.02
CA ALA A 29 8.66 -11.93 -30.83
C ALA A 29 8.50 -11.54 -29.36
N SER A 30 8.93 -10.34 -28.98
CA SER A 30 8.24 -9.57 -27.92
C SER A 30 8.76 -8.13 -27.88
N LEU A 31 8.46 -7.36 -28.92
CA LEU A 31 8.45 -5.89 -28.81
C LEU A 31 7.07 -5.37 -28.36
N ASP A 32 6.08 -6.26 -28.21
CA ASP A 32 4.69 -5.91 -27.91
C ASP A 32 4.33 -6.03 -26.41
N GLU A 33 5.00 -6.90 -25.63
CA GLU A 33 4.78 -6.98 -24.17
C GLU A 33 5.27 -5.74 -23.41
N VAL A 34 6.19 -4.97 -23.99
CA VAL A 34 6.70 -3.74 -23.36
C VAL A 34 5.64 -2.62 -23.40
N SER A 35 4.81 -2.58 -24.45
CA SER A 35 3.77 -1.56 -24.60
C SER A 35 2.64 -1.73 -23.58
N GLU A 36 2.20 -2.98 -23.37
CA GLU A 36 1.10 -3.28 -22.45
C GLU A 36 1.54 -3.14 -20.98
N SER A 37 2.77 -3.55 -20.64
CA SER A 37 3.35 -3.38 -19.30
C SER A 37 3.57 -1.93 -18.89
N VAL A 38 3.95 -1.04 -19.82
CA VAL A 38 4.07 0.41 -19.54
C VAL A 38 2.70 1.06 -19.29
N SER A 39 1.65 0.57 -19.94
CA SER A 39 0.30 1.08 -19.77
C SER A 39 -0.31 0.74 -18.39
N THR A 40 -0.07 -0.47 -17.89
CA THR A 40 -0.51 -0.91 -16.57
C THR A 40 0.26 -0.21 -15.46
N LEU A 41 1.59 -0.07 -15.61
CA LEU A 41 2.46 0.60 -14.65
C LEU A 41 2.07 2.08 -14.47
N ASN A 42 1.75 2.78 -15.57
CA ASN A 42 1.21 4.14 -15.51
C ASN A 42 -0.14 4.24 -14.78
N LYS A 43 -1.02 3.24 -14.96
CA LYS A 43 -2.31 3.19 -14.27
C LYS A 43 -2.12 2.99 -12.76
N ASP A 44 -1.21 2.11 -12.37
CA ASP A 44 -0.89 1.82 -10.97
C ASP A 44 -0.24 3.02 -10.27
N LEU A 45 0.64 3.75 -10.97
CA LEU A 45 1.23 5.00 -10.49
C LEU A 45 0.16 6.09 -10.29
N LYS A 46 -0.75 6.26 -11.25
CA LYS A 46 -1.88 7.21 -11.12
C LYS A 46 -2.82 6.84 -9.98
N GLN A 47 -3.08 5.55 -9.78
CA GLN A 47 -3.88 5.07 -8.67
C GLN A 47 -3.18 5.36 -7.33
N SER A 48 -1.89 5.05 -7.22
CA SER A 48 -1.10 5.33 -6.02
C SER A 48 -1.07 6.83 -5.69
N LEU A 49 -0.92 7.69 -6.70
CA LEU A 49 -1.01 9.15 -6.55
C LEU A 49 -2.37 9.60 -6.01
N LEU A 50 -3.46 9.02 -6.52
CA LEU A 50 -4.81 9.32 -6.04
C LEU A 50 -4.98 8.88 -4.58
N GLU A 51 -4.53 7.68 -4.23
CA GLU A 51 -4.58 7.17 -2.87
C GLU A 51 -3.81 8.05 -1.88
N LEU A 52 -2.63 8.55 -2.27
CA LEU A 52 -1.86 9.50 -1.44
C LEU A 52 -2.59 10.83 -1.26
N LYS A 53 -3.20 11.37 -2.33
CA LYS A 53 -4.02 12.60 -2.24
C LYS A 53 -5.22 12.41 -1.32
N ILE A 54 -5.88 11.26 -1.37
CA ILE A 54 -6.97 10.89 -0.45
C ILE A 54 -6.44 10.79 0.99
N LYS A 55 -5.31 10.12 1.22
CA LYS A 55 -4.68 10.03 2.55
C LYS A 55 -4.37 11.41 3.12
N LYS A 56 -3.80 12.33 2.31
CA LYS A 56 -3.56 13.71 2.71
C LYS A 56 -4.85 14.44 3.12
N ALA A 57 -5.91 14.29 2.35
CA ALA A 57 -7.21 14.90 2.66
C ALA A 57 -7.79 14.35 3.98
N ASN A 58 -7.69 13.03 4.21
CA ASN A 58 -8.15 12.40 5.45
C ASN A 58 -7.37 12.90 6.68
N ILE A 59 -6.06 13.06 6.57
CA ILE A 59 -5.23 13.60 7.65
C ILE A 59 -5.55 15.08 7.90
N SER A 60 -5.79 15.85 6.84
CA SER A 60 -6.22 17.25 6.96
C SER A 60 -7.57 17.36 7.69
N LYS A 61 -8.51 16.45 7.40
CA LYS A 61 -9.77 16.33 8.13
C LYS A 61 -9.53 16.02 9.62
N MET A 62 -8.64 15.09 9.95
CA MET A 62 -8.31 14.80 11.36
C MET A 62 -7.76 16.02 12.11
N SER A 63 -7.02 16.91 11.42
CA SER A 63 -6.55 18.17 12.01
C SER A 63 -7.73 19.06 12.44
N ILE A 64 -8.75 19.16 11.58
CA ILE A 64 -9.99 19.89 11.89
C ILE A 64 -10.76 19.21 13.03
N ASP A 65 -10.82 17.87 13.04
CA ASP A 65 -11.47 17.13 14.12
C ASP A 65 -10.80 17.40 15.47
N PHE A 66 -9.47 17.57 15.51
CA PHE A 66 -8.78 17.97 16.73
C PHE A 66 -9.07 19.41 17.14
N ASP A 67 -9.15 20.34 16.18
CA ASP A 67 -9.58 21.72 16.46
C ASP A 67 -10.97 21.75 17.07
N MET A 68 -11.91 20.97 16.53
CA MET A 68 -13.24 20.85 17.10
C MET A 68 -13.22 20.30 18.53
N LYS A 69 -12.38 19.29 18.81
CA LYS A 69 -12.23 18.71 20.15
C LYS A 69 -11.68 19.71 21.17
N GLU A 70 -10.76 20.57 20.76
CA GLU A 70 -10.23 21.63 21.63
C GLU A 70 -11.30 22.67 21.95
N LEU A 71 -12.08 23.10 20.95
CA LEU A 71 -13.22 24.00 21.15
C LEU A 71 -14.30 23.41 22.06
N MET A 72 -14.47 22.09 22.04
CA MET A 72 -15.38 21.36 22.94
C MET A 72 -14.79 21.12 24.34
N GLY A 73 -13.53 21.47 24.57
CA GLY A 73 -12.82 21.25 25.83
C GLY A 73 -12.46 19.78 26.09
N GLU A 74 -12.51 18.91 25.06
CA GLU A 74 -12.14 17.50 25.18
C GLU A 74 -10.63 17.28 25.22
N ILE A 75 -9.86 18.20 24.64
CA ILE A 75 -8.39 18.19 24.67
C ILE A 75 -7.86 19.58 25.01
N THR A 76 -6.67 19.63 25.60
CA THR A 76 -6.00 20.89 25.90
C THR A 76 -5.28 21.47 24.68
N PRO A 77 -4.96 22.78 24.68
CA PRO A 77 -4.17 23.40 23.61
C PRO A 77 -2.79 22.77 23.41
N ILE A 78 -2.17 22.28 24.49
CA ILE A 78 -0.86 21.61 24.43
C ILE A 78 -0.99 20.27 23.70
N GLU A 79 -1.99 19.47 24.06
CA GLU A 79 -2.28 18.19 23.38
C GLU A 79 -2.64 18.41 21.91
N LEU A 80 -3.44 19.44 21.61
CA LEU A 80 -3.77 19.82 20.23
C LEU A 80 -2.50 20.09 19.42
N GLN A 81 -1.57 20.89 19.97
CA GLN A 81 -0.33 21.22 19.28
C GLN A 81 0.51 19.97 18.99
N GLU A 82 0.70 19.08 19.98
CA GLU A 82 1.44 17.84 19.78
C GLU A 82 0.81 16.92 18.72
N LYS A 83 -0.53 16.86 18.67
CA LYS A 83 -1.25 16.09 17.65
C LYS A 83 -1.07 16.71 16.28
N LYS A 84 -1.19 18.04 16.16
CA LYS A 84 -1.00 18.77 14.91
C LYS A 84 0.41 18.63 14.37
N ASP A 85 1.43 18.70 15.22
CA ASP A 85 2.83 18.52 14.80
C ASP A 85 3.06 17.13 14.21
N LYS A 86 2.47 16.10 14.82
CA LYS A 86 2.51 14.72 14.29
C LYS A 86 1.79 14.62 12.94
N LEU A 87 0.61 15.21 12.80
CA LEU A 87 -0.12 15.20 11.52
C LEU A 87 0.67 15.95 10.44
N ASN A 88 1.27 17.11 10.77
CA ASN A 88 2.07 17.91 9.84
C ASN A 88 3.29 17.14 9.34
N ALA A 89 3.99 16.41 10.22
CA ALA A 89 5.11 15.57 9.80
C ALA A 89 4.67 14.46 8.82
N ILE A 90 3.48 13.89 9.01
CA ILE A 90 2.93 12.89 8.09
C ILE A 90 2.52 13.54 6.75
N ILE A 91 1.88 14.72 6.78
CA ILE A 91 1.52 15.47 5.57
C ILE A 91 2.76 15.79 4.74
N GLN A 92 3.85 16.24 5.38
CA GLN A 92 5.11 16.53 4.69
C GLN A 92 5.65 15.30 3.95
N LYS A 93 5.67 14.14 4.61
CA LYS A 93 6.10 12.88 3.98
C LYS A 93 5.24 12.52 2.78
N ILE A 94 3.91 12.61 2.92
CA ILE A 94 2.98 12.33 1.82
C ILE A 94 3.19 13.34 0.68
N ASP A 95 3.45 14.61 0.97
CA ASP A 95 3.72 15.62 -0.04
C ASP A 95 5.00 15.35 -0.82
N ASP A 96 6.03 14.81 -0.17
CA ASP A 96 7.27 14.43 -0.84
C ASP A 96 7.08 13.18 -1.71
N GLU A 97 6.33 12.18 -1.22
CA GLU A 97 5.93 11.00 -2.02
C GLU A 97 5.07 11.37 -3.23
N ILE A 98 4.13 12.31 -3.06
CA ILE A 98 3.30 12.84 -4.16
C ILE A 98 4.18 13.51 -5.20
N LYS A 99 5.13 14.37 -4.79
CA LYS A 99 6.04 15.05 -5.73
C LYS A 99 6.92 14.05 -6.49
N GLU A 100 7.39 13.00 -5.82
CA GLU A 100 8.20 11.96 -6.46
C GLU A 100 7.39 11.22 -7.52
N LEU A 101 6.16 10.80 -7.19
CA LEU A 101 5.26 10.14 -8.14
C LEU A 101 4.84 11.05 -9.29
N GLU A 102 4.61 12.34 -9.04
CA GLU A 102 4.27 13.31 -10.09
C GLU A 102 5.43 13.53 -11.07
N LYS A 103 6.68 13.47 -10.61
CA LYS A 103 7.86 13.49 -11.50
C LYS A 103 7.91 12.23 -12.37
N LEU A 104 7.75 11.05 -11.78
CA LEU A 104 7.75 9.77 -12.51
C LEU A 104 6.63 9.65 -13.55
N LEU A 105 5.53 10.39 -13.38
CA LEU A 105 4.41 10.44 -14.34
C LEU A 105 4.55 11.54 -15.41
N SER A 106 5.46 12.50 -15.20
CA SER A 106 5.70 13.62 -16.12
C SER A 106 6.91 13.41 -17.03
N ASP A 107 7.82 12.50 -16.66
CA ASP A 107 8.93 12.00 -17.49
C ASP A 107 8.47 10.91 -18.46
#